data_AF-A0AA35WKY6-F1
#
_entry.id   AF-A0AA35WKY6-F1
#
_cell.length_a   1.000
_cell.length_b   1.000
_cell.length_c   1.000
_cell.angle_alpha   90.00
_cell.angle_beta   90.00
_cell.angle_gamma   90.00
#
_symmetry.space_group_name_H-M   'P 1'
#
loop_
_entity.id
_entity.type
_entity.pdbx_description
1 polymer ?
#
loop_
_entity_poly.entity_id
_entity_poly.type
_entity_poly.pdbx_seq_one_letter_code
_entity_poly.pdbx_strand_id
1 'polypeptide(L)'
;MLEAGQQKQKSEELRERLSKLSDASLRITASLDLNTTLQAVVDGACTLTDARYGALLVFDDSGQVQEFVTCGITAEQTRRVGSWPKAIGLLGHLRTITDR
;
A
#
# COMPACT_ATOMS: atom_id res chain seq x y z
N MET A 1 -36.98 28.14 -15.59
CA MET A 1 -35.63 28.35 -15.00
C MET A 1 -35.16 27.20 -14.08
N LEU A 2 -36.02 26.31 -13.58
CA LEU A 2 -35.62 25.21 -12.67
C LEU A 2 -34.82 24.07 -13.33
N GLU A 3 -35.01 23.81 -14.62
CA GLU A 3 -34.36 22.69 -15.33
C GLU A 3 -32.86 22.91 -15.61
N ALA A 4 -32.44 24.16 -15.84
CA ALA A 4 -31.04 24.50 -16.12
C ALA A 4 -30.12 24.30 -14.89
N GLY A 5 -30.66 24.50 -13.68
CA GLY A 5 -29.94 24.23 -12.42
C GLY A 5 -29.70 22.74 -12.20
N GLN A 6 -30.71 21.91 -12.49
CA GLN A 6 -30.60 20.46 -12.33
C GLN A 6 -29.62 19.81 -13.32
N GLN A 7 -29.56 20.32 -14.56
CA GLN A 7 -28.62 19.81 -15.56
C GLN A 7 -27.16 20.11 -15.21
N LYS A 8 -26.89 21.31 -14.67
CA LYS A 8 -25.56 21.71 -14.20
C LYS A 8 -25.10 20.85 -13.01
N GLN A 9 -25.99 20.65 -12.06
CA GLN A 9 -25.71 19.88 -10.84
C GLN A 9 -25.45 18.39 -11.16
N LYS A 10 -26.22 17.80 -12.08
CA LYS A 10 -26.02 16.41 -12.55
C LYS A 10 -24.71 16.24 -13.33
N SER A 11 -24.29 17.25 -14.08
CA SER A 11 -23.00 17.25 -14.78
C SER A 11 -21.82 17.37 -13.82
N GLU A 12 -21.94 18.19 -12.79
CA GLU A 12 -20.94 18.34 -11.72
C GLU A 12 -20.78 17.05 -10.90
N GLU A 13 -21.90 16.42 -10.52
CA GLU A 13 -21.90 15.13 -9.82
C GLU A 13 -21.25 14.01 -10.64
N LEU A 14 -21.54 13.96 -11.95
CA LEU A 14 -20.92 12.99 -12.86
C LEU A 14 -19.41 13.21 -12.99
N ARG A 15 -18.96 14.48 -13.09
CA ARG A 15 -17.54 14.84 -13.14
C ARG A 15 -16.80 14.44 -11.87
N GLU A 16 -17.40 14.68 -10.71
CA GLU A 16 -16.80 14.29 -9.43
C GLU A 16 -16.64 12.76 -9.32
N ARG A 17 -17.65 11.99 -9.74
CA ARG A 17 -17.58 10.53 -9.76
C ARG A 17 -16.49 10.01 -10.70
N LEU A 18 -16.38 10.60 -11.90
CA LEU A 18 -15.34 10.23 -12.86
C LEU A 18 -13.92 10.57 -12.35
N SER A 19 -13.75 11.72 -11.67
CA SER A 19 -12.48 12.07 -11.04
C SER A 19 -12.08 11.05 -9.97
N LYS A 20 -13.02 10.69 -9.08
CA LYS A 20 -12.77 9.69 -8.04
C LYS A 20 -12.42 8.31 -8.61
N LEU A 21 -13.05 7.92 -9.72
CA LEU A 21 -12.73 6.67 -10.42
C LEU A 21 -11.34 6.72 -11.07
N SER A 22 -10.98 7.83 -11.70
CA SER A 22 -9.65 8.05 -12.28
C SER A 22 -8.56 7.95 -11.20
N ASP A 23 -8.76 8.63 -10.08
CA ASP A 23 -7.83 8.60 -8.95
C ASP A 23 -7.71 7.20 -8.36
N ALA A 24 -8.83 6.48 -8.20
CA ALA A 24 -8.80 5.09 -7.73
C ALA A 24 -8.02 4.18 -8.69
N SER A 25 -8.21 4.33 -10.01
CA SER A 25 -7.49 3.53 -11.01
C SER A 25 -5.99 3.82 -10.99
N LEU A 26 -5.59 5.10 -10.93
CA LEU A 26 -4.18 5.50 -10.83
C LEU A 26 -3.52 4.94 -9.58
N ARG A 27 -4.23 4.98 -8.43
CA ARG A 27 -3.74 4.39 -7.19
C ARG A 27 -3.56 2.88 -7.27
N ILE A 28 -4.50 2.16 -7.90
CA ILE A 28 -4.38 0.70 -8.09
C ILE A 28 -3.15 0.37 -8.94
N THR A 29 -2.95 1.06 -10.06
CA THR A 29 -1.79 0.85 -10.93
C THR A 29 -0.49 1.19 -10.22
N ALA A 30 -0.43 2.32 -9.51
CA ALA A 30 0.74 2.73 -8.73
C ALA A 30 1.06 1.75 -7.59
N SER A 31 0.05 1.23 -6.87
CA SER A 31 0.25 0.20 -5.84
C SER A 31 0.80 -1.11 -6.42
N LEU A 32 0.31 -1.55 -7.58
CA LEU A 32 0.83 -2.76 -8.25
C LEU A 32 2.30 -2.61 -8.66
N ASP A 33 2.67 -1.44 -9.19
CA ASP A 33 4.05 -1.11 -9.57
C ASP A 33 4.96 -0.94 -8.35
N LEU A 34 4.47 -0.25 -7.32
CA LEU A 34 5.16 -0.07 -6.04
C LEU A 34 5.43 -1.41 -5.37
N ASN A 35 4.43 -2.28 -5.26
CA ASN A 35 4.59 -3.59 -4.63
C ASN A 35 5.65 -4.42 -5.35
N THR A 36 5.63 -4.43 -6.69
CA THR A 36 6.62 -5.13 -7.53
C THR A 36 8.03 -4.55 -7.32
N THR A 37 8.15 -3.22 -7.27
CA THR A 37 9.43 -2.53 -7.06
C THR A 37 9.99 -2.84 -5.67
N LEU A 38 9.18 -2.74 -4.62
CA LEU A 38 9.59 -3.04 -3.24
C LEU A 38 9.98 -4.52 -3.08
N GLN A 39 9.29 -5.43 -3.77
CA GLN A 39 9.64 -6.85 -3.78
C GLN A 39 11.03 -7.06 -4.39
N ALA A 40 11.33 -6.43 -5.53
CA ALA A 40 12.66 -6.50 -6.14
C ALA A 40 13.77 -5.94 -5.23
N VAL A 41 13.47 -4.87 -4.47
CA VAL A 41 14.40 -4.30 -3.50
C VAL A 41 14.69 -5.28 -2.36
N VAL A 42 13.68 -5.85 -1.72
CA VAL A 42 13.90 -6.78 -0.59
C VAL A 42 14.60 -8.06 -1.05
N ASP A 43 14.27 -8.57 -2.24
CA ASP A 43 14.93 -9.76 -2.80
C ASP A 43 16.39 -9.48 -3.15
N GLY A 44 16.67 -8.32 -3.76
CA GLY A 44 18.02 -7.86 -4.05
C GLY A 44 18.85 -7.65 -2.78
N ALA A 45 18.27 -7.05 -1.74
CA ALA A 45 18.94 -6.84 -0.46
C ALA A 45 19.25 -8.17 0.25
N CYS A 46 18.32 -9.13 0.23
CA CYS A 46 18.58 -10.46 0.77
C CYS A 46 19.69 -11.19 0.01
N THR A 47 19.67 -11.11 -1.32
CA THR A 47 20.70 -11.71 -2.18
C THR A 47 22.07 -11.09 -1.90
N LEU A 48 22.13 -9.76 -1.76
CA LEU A 48 23.39 -9.04 -1.50
C LEU A 48 23.98 -9.35 -0.11
N THR A 49 23.14 -9.69 0.86
CA THR A 49 23.53 -9.92 2.25
C THR A 49 23.61 -11.40 2.65
N ASP A 50 23.35 -12.31 1.71
CA ASP A 50 23.13 -13.74 1.98
C ASP A 50 22.06 -13.99 3.07
N ALA A 51 21.11 -13.06 3.23
CA ALA A 51 20.06 -13.19 4.22
C ALA A 51 18.99 -14.20 3.77
N ARG A 52 18.66 -15.14 4.66
CA ARG A 52 17.61 -16.15 4.41
C ARG A 52 16.20 -15.55 4.40
N TYR A 53 15.98 -14.45 5.11
CA TYR A 53 14.69 -13.79 5.24
C TYR A 53 14.86 -12.27 5.26
N GLY A 54 13.89 -11.55 4.70
CA GLY A 54 13.84 -10.09 4.73
C GLY A 54 12.41 -9.58 4.75
N ALA A 55 12.22 -8.36 5.23
CA ALA A 55 10.92 -7.68 5.23
C ALA A 55 11.11 -6.18 5.03
N LEU A 56 10.25 -5.56 4.23
CA LEU A 56 10.20 -4.13 3.99
C LEU A 56 8.79 -3.61 4.26
N LEU A 57 8.71 -2.54 5.05
CA LEU A 57 7.46 -1.90 5.47
C LEU A 57 7.46 -0.46 4.96
N VAL A 58 6.35 -0.03 4.35
CA VAL A 58 6.11 1.36 3.99
C VAL A 58 4.94 1.87 4.81
N PHE A 59 5.10 3.05 5.40
CA PHE A 59 4.07 3.73 6.15
C PHE A 59 3.52 4.91 5.34
N ASP A 60 2.23 5.17 5.45
CA ASP A 60 1.63 6.41 4.95
C ASP A 60 1.83 7.57 5.93
N ASP A 61 1.39 8.76 5.54
CA ASP A 61 1.48 10.00 6.34
C ASP A 61 0.72 9.91 7.67
N SER A 62 -0.22 8.98 7.80
CA SER A 62 -0.97 8.73 9.04
C SER A 62 -0.30 7.69 9.95
N GLY A 63 0.85 7.15 9.52
CA GLY A 63 1.60 6.12 10.23
C GLY A 63 0.98 4.74 10.13
N GLN A 64 0.04 4.51 9.20
CA GLN A 64 -0.50 3.19 8.91
C GLN A 64 0.38 2.46 7.91
N VAL A 65 0.44 1.13 8.01
CA VAL A 65 1.18 0.31 7.03
C VAL A 65 0.45 0.37 5.70
N GLN A 66 1.11 0.97 4.72
CA GLN A 66 0.63 1.09 3.35
C GLN A 66 1.02 -0.13 2.52
N GLU A 67 2.27 -0.59 2.64
CA GLU A 67 2.79 -1.76 1.93
C GLU A 67 3.66 -2.62 2.86
N PHE A 68 3.61 -3.93 2.63
CA PHE A 68 4.43 -4.91 3.35
C PHE A 68 4.86 -6.02 2.39
N VAL A 69 6.16 -6.14 2.16
CA VAL A 69 6.76 -7.17 1.30
C VAL A 69 7.81 -7.97 2.06
N THR A 70 7.97 -9.24 1.71
CA THR A 70 8.88 -10.17 2.39
C THR A 70 9.68 -10.99 1.40
N CYS A 71 10.89 -11.39 1.79
CA CYS A 71 11.74 -12.32 1.06
C CYS A 71 11.96 -13.59 1.89
N GLY A 72 12.09 -14.74 1.24
CA GLY A 72 12.41 -16.04 1.86
C GLY A 72 11.24 -16.72 2.58
N ILE A 73 10.06 -16.08 2.65
CA ILE A 73 8.83 -16.65 3.22
C ILE A 73 7.91 -17.07 2.06
N THR A 74 7.55 -18.34 1.99
CA THR A 74 6.62 -18.82 0.96
C THR A 74 5.19 -18.38 1.26
N ALA A 75 4.36 -18.25 0.22
CA ALA A 75 2.94 -17.91 0.39
C ALA A 75 2.19 -18.88 1.34
N GLU A 76 2.65 -20.12 1.46
CA GLU A 76 2.11 -21.10 2.40
C GLU A 76 2.57 -20.84 3.85
N GLN A 77 3.81 -20.43 4.06
CA GLN A 77 4.31 -19.98 5.38
C GLN A 77 3.61 -18.68 5.81
N THR A 78 3.42 -17.75 4.88
CA THR A 78 2.65 -16.50 5.05
C THR A 78 1.22 -16.79 5.52
N ARG A 79 0.53 -17.77 4.92
CA ARG A 79 -0.82 -18.18 5.35
C ARG A 79 -0.85 -18.80 6.76
N ARG A 80 0.20 -19.52 7.15
CA ARG A 80 0.32 -20.15 8.48
C ARG A 80 0.59 -19.16 9.61
N VAL A 81 1.24 -18.04 9.30
CA VAL A 81 1.45 -16.93 10.26
C VAL A 81 0.12 -16.22 10.58
N GLY A 82 -0.93 -16.42 9.77
CA GLY A 82 -2.25 -15.83 9.98
C GLY A 82 -2.34 -14.40 9.44
N SER A 83 -3.19 -13.56 10.04
CA SER A 83 -3.25 -12.13 9.68
C SER A 83 -1.97 -11.45 10.13
N TRP A 84 -1.14 -11.04 9.17
CA TRP A 84 0.03 -10.19 9.43
C TRP A 84 -0.40 -9.03 10.33
N PRO A 85 0.39 -8.73 11.39
CA PRO A 85 -0.02 -7.74 12.35
C PRO A 85 -0.29 -6.44 11.59
N LYS A 86 -1.54 -5.98 11.67
CA LYS A 86 -1.91 -4.61 11.36
C LYS A 86 -1.18 -3.71 12.36
N ALA A 87 0.13 -3.55 12.24
CA ALA A 87 0.95 -2.63 13.03
C ALA A 87 0.85 -2.72 14.59
N ILE A 88 0.44 -3.85 15.20
CA ILE A 88 0.34 -3.97 16.69
C ILE A 88 1.21 -5.10 17.28
N GLY A 89 2.41 -5.31 16.74
CA GLY A 89 3.36 -6.32 17.25
C GLY A 89 4.78 -5.78 17.38
N LEU A 90 5.78 -6.65 17.43
CA LEU A 90 7.20 -6.29 17.46
C LEU A 90 7.58 -5.22 16.42
N LEU A 91 6.99 -5.28 15.23
CA LEU A 91 7.18 -4.31 14.14
C LEU A 91 6.61 -2.91 14.45
N GLY A 92 5.61 -2.80 15.33
CA GLY A 92 5.11 -1.51 15.82
C GLY A 92 6.13 -0.74 16.67
N HIS A 93 7.09 -1.44 17.28
CA HIS A 93 8.21 -0.81 17.99
C HIS A 93 9.30 -0.28 17.05
N LEU A 94 9.30 -0.70 15.77
CA LEU A 94 10.19 -0.06 14.78
C LEU A 94 9.71 1.36 14.43
N ARG A 95 8.43 1.70 14.67
CA ARG A 95 7.95 3.08 14.55
C ARG A 95 8.72 4.04 15.46
N THR A 96 9.05 3.61 16.68
CA THR A 96 9.76 4.45 17.66
C THR A 96 11.24 4.66 17.36
N ILE A 97 11.86 3.90 16.45
CA ILE A 97 13.28 4.10 16.11
C ILE A 97 13.51 5.12 14.99
N THR A 98 12.50 5.38 14.15
CA THR A 98 12.60 6.32 13.01
C THR A 98 12.17 7.75 13.38
N ASP A 99 11.57 7.96 14.56
CA ASP A 99 11.11 9.27 15.08
C ASP A 99 12.24 10.10 15.74
N ARG A 100 13.49 10.02 15.25
CA ARG A 100 14.64 10.80 15.77
C ARG A 100 15.25 11.71 14.72
#